data_AF-A0A090G724-F1
#
_entry.id   AF-A0A090G724-F1
#
_cell.length_a   1.000
_cell.length_b   1.000
_cell.length_c   1.000
_cell.angle_alpha   90.00
_cell.angle_beta   90.00
_cell.angle_gamma   90.00
#
_symmetry.space_group_name_H-M   'P 1'
#
loop_
_entity.id
_entity.type
_entity.pdbx_description
1 polymer ?
#
loop_
_entity_poly.entity_id
_entity_poly.type
_entity_poly.pdbx_seq_one_letter_code
_entity_poly.pdbx_strand_id
1 'polypeptide(L)' 'MKRHGLTEAERRKILKLGHLLVPTHISWRRATQFMRLGYGAIDPFHQRWQGRLDLTEAGRAALNALDPATARLG' A
#
# COMPACT_ATOMS: atom_id res chain seq x y z
N MET A 1 8.07 2.85 19.15
CA MET A 1 6.77 2.68 18.46
C MET A 1 6.80 1.39 17.66
N LYS A 2 5.99 0.39 18.03
CA LYS A 2 5.94 -0.91 17.34
C LYS A 2 5.17 -0.74 16.02
N ARG A 3 5.86 -0.90 14.87
CA ARG A 3 5.26 -0.90 13.54
C ARG A 3 4.63 -2.27 13.28
N HIS A 4 3.31 -2.37 13.44
CA HIS A 4 2.56 -3.57 13.06
C HIS A 4 2.35 -3.53 11.54
N GLY A 5 2.75 -4.60 10.84
CA GLY A 5 2.41 -4.77 9.42
C GLY A 5 0.89 -4.84 9.23
N LEU A 6 0.43 -4.66 7.99
CA LEU A 6 -0.98 -4.78 7.64
C LEU A 6 -1.51 -6.13 8.12
N THR A 7 -2.59 -6.09 8.88
CA THR A 7 -3.33 -7.29 9.26
C THR A 7 -3.94 -7.95 8.02
N GLU A 8 -4.21 -9.25 8.10
CA GLU A 8 -4.89 -10.01 7.03
C GLU A 8 -6.23 -9.37 6.63
N ALA A 9 -6.96 -8.80 7.60
CA ALA A 9 -8.22 -8.09 7.36
C ALA A 9 -8.02 -6.78 6.58
N GLU A 10 -7.01 -5.99 6.94
CA GLU A 10 -6.66 -4.77 6.20
C GLU A 10 -6.20 -5.09 4.79
N ARG A 11 -5.39 -6.14 4.63
CA ARG A 11 -4.91 -6.62 3.32
C ARG A 11 -6.08 -6.99 2.39
N ARG A 12 -7.05 -7.77 2.89
CA ARG A 12 -8.26 -8.10 2.10
C ARG A 12 -9.08 -6.86 1.77
N LYS A 13 -9.22 -5.94 2.73
CA LYS A 13 -9.94 -4.67 2.51
C LYS A 13 -9.26 -3.84 1.42
N ILE A 14 -7.94 -3.76 1.41
CA ILE A 14 -7.15 -3.05 0.39
C ILE A 14 -7.27 -3.73 -0.97
N LEU A 15 -7.17 -5.06 -1.05
CA LEU A 15 -7.34 -5.78 -2.31
C LEU A 15 -8.74 -5.57 -2.91
N LYS A 16 -9.75 -5.44 -2.05
CA LYS A 16 -11.14 -5.12 -2.46
C LYS A 16 -11.31 -3.65 -2.87
N LEU A 17 -10.71 -2.72 -2.14
CA LEU A 17 -10.80 -1.27 -2.39
C LEU A 17 -9.91 -0.79 -3.54
N GLY A 18 -8.87 -1.56 -3.88
CA GLY A 18 -7.93 -1.24 -4.94
C GLY A 18 -6.95 -0.10 -4.62
N HIS A 19 -6.91 0.39 -3.38
CA HIS A 19 -6.05 1.50 -2.98
C HIS A 19 -5.52 1.38 -1.54
N LEU A 20 -4.40 2.03 -1.30
CA LEU A 20 -3.69 2.16 -0.04
C LEU A 20 -3.66 3.63 0.38
N LEU A 21 -3.58 3.89 1.69
CA LEU A 21 -3.43 5.22 2.25
C LEU A 21 -2.00 5.37 2.76
N VAL A 22 -1.42 6.55 2.56
CA VAL A 22 -0.04 6.88 2.92
C VAL A 22 -0.08 8.00 3.96
N PRO A 23 0.53 7.88 5.15
CA PRO A 23 1.42 6.80 5.60
C PRO A 23 0.70 5.63 6.29
N THR A 24 -0.62 5.65 6.41
CA THR A 24 -1.39 4.75 7.30
C THR A 24 -1.26 3.27 6.95
N HIS A 25 -1.42 2.89 5.68
CA HIS A 25 -1.30 1.52 5.21
C HIS A 25 0.10 1.19 4.69
N ILE A 26 0.82 2.19 4.18
CA ILE A 26 2.13 2.05 3.56
C ILE A 26 2.93 3.34 3.74
N SER A 27 4.23 3.28 3.96
CA SER A 27 5.07 4.48 4.03
C SER A 27 5.21 5.16 2.68
N TRP A 28 5.51 6.47 2.69
CA TRP A 28 5.83 7.25 1.48
C TRP A 28 6.95 6.62 0.64
N ARG A 29 7.98 6.08 1.29
CA ARG A 29 9.10 5.42 0.61
C ARG A 29 8.63 4.22 -0.21
N ARG A 30 7.82 3.34 0.40
CA ARG A 30 7.33 2.14 -0.28
C ARG A 30 6.24 2.45 -1.30
N ALA A 31 5.37 3.42 -1.03
CA ALA A 31 4.41 3.88 -2.02
C ALA A 31 5.13 4.35 -3.29
N THR A 32 6.19 5.15 -3.14
CA THR A 32 7.04 5.63 -4.25
C THR A 32 7.71 4.47 -4.99
N GLN A 33 8.17 3.43 -4.28
CA GLN A 33 8.72 2.22 -4.92
C GLN A 33 7.65 1.49 -5.75
N PHE A 34 6.44 1.30 -5.21
CA PHE A 34 5.33 0.69 -5.95
C PHE A 34 5.00 1.47 -7.23
N MET A 35 4.93 2.80 -7.13
CA MET A 35 4.71 3.67 -8.29
C MET A 35 5.82 3.53 -9.34
N ARG A 36 7.10 3.56 -8.93
CA ARG A 36 8.25 3.40 -9.83
C ARG A 36 8.29 2.03 -10.52
N LEU A 37 7.75 0.99 -9.89
CA LEU A 37 7.64 -0.36 -10.45
C LEU A 37 6.40 -0.53 -11.35
N GLY A 38 5.59 0.51 -11.55
CA GLY A 38 4.36 0.43 -12.36
C GLY A 38 3.19 -0.27 -11.66
N TYR A 39 3.26 -0.47 -10.35
CA TYR A 39 2.23 -1.15 -9.56
C TYR A 39 1.10 -0.24 -9.10
N GLY A 40 1.16 1.06 -9.40
CA GLY A 40 0.12 2.00 -9.03
C GLY A 40 0.50 3.44 -9.31
N ALA A 41 -0.45 4.33 -9.04
CA ALA A 41 -0.27 5.77 -9.09
C ALA A 41 -0.49 6.36 -7.69
N ILE A 42 0.36 7.30 -7.30
CA ILE A 42 0.21 8.02 -6.03
C ILE A 42 -0.46 9.35 -6.29
N ASP A 43 -1.57 9.60 -5.61
CA ASP A 43 -2.08 10.93 -5.34
C ASP A 43 -1.51 11.42 -3.99
N PRO A 44 -0.50 12.31 -4.01
CA PRO A 44 0.12 12.78 -2.78
C PRO A 44 -0.76 13.75 -1.98
N PHE A 45 -1.84 14.28 -2.58
CA PHE A 45 -2.68 15.32 -2.00
C PHE A 45 -4.11 14.84 -1.69
N HIS A 46 -4.32 13.52 -1.62
CA HIS A 46 -5.63 12.92 -1.41
C HIS A 46 -6.39 13.53 -0.22
N GLN A 47 -5.69 13.74 0.92
CA GLN A 47 -6.17 14.51 2.06
C GLN A 47 -5.00 15.25 2.72
N ARG A 48 -5.29 16.29 3.54
CA ARG A 48 -4.32 17.24 4.13
C ARG A 48 -2.92 16.69 4.47
N TRP A 49 -2.85 15.49 5.08
CA TRP A 49 -1.60 14.84 5.50
C TRP A 49 -1.50 13.38 5.02
N GLN A 50 -2.42 12.96 4.14
CA GLN A 50 -2.51 11.58 3.64
C GLN A 50 -2.46 11.55 2.12
N GLY A 51 -1.54 10.76 1.59
CA GLY A 51 -1.55 10.35 0.19
C GLY A 51 -2.41 9.12 -0.02
N ARG A 52 -2.73 8.83 -1.27
CA ARG A 52 -3.40 7.61 -1.70
C ARG A 52 -2.59 6.96 -2.81
N LEU A 53 -2.34 5.66 -2.70
CA LEU A 53 -1.75 4.86 -3.75
C LEU A 53 -2.85 3.98 -4.35
N ASP A 54 -3.28 4.29 -5.56
CA ASP A 54 -4.20 3.47 -6.33
C ASP A 54 -3.41 2.37 -7.04
N LEU A 55 -3.79 1.12 -6.80
CA LEU A 55 -3.07 -0.05 -7.32
C LEU A 55 -3.61 -0.47 -8.68
N THR A 56 -2.70 -0.73 -9.62
CA THR A 56 -3.00 -1.47 -10.84
C THR A 56 -3.29 -2.94 -10.51
N GLU A 57 -3.80 -3.70 -11.47
CA GLU A 57 -4.01 -5.14 -11.30
C GLU A 57 -2.71 -5.88 -10.92
N ALA A 58 -1.61 -5.54 -11.61
CA ALA A 58 -0.26 -6.03 -11.27
C ALA A 58 0.14 -5.64 -9.85
N GLY A 59 -0.19 -4.42 -9.40
CA GLY A 59 0.07 -3.99 -8.03
C GLY A 59 -0.75 -4.71 -6.97
N ARG A 60 -2.01 -5.05 -7.27
CA ARG A 60 -2.84 -5.91 -6.39
C ARG A 60 -2.27 -7.32 -6.31
N ALA A 61 -1.84 -7.89 -7.44
CA ALA A 61 -1.20 -9.19 -7.49
C ALA A 61 0.12 -9.19 -6.71
N ALA A 62 0.98 -8.17 -6.88
CA ALA A 62 2.22 -7.99 -6.13
C ALA A 62 1.95 -7.85 -4.64
N LEU A 63 0.94 -7.07 -4.24
CA LEU A 63 0.53 -6.94 -2.85
C LEU A 63 0.01 -8.26 -2.28
N ASN A 64 -0.71 -9.05 -3.08
CA ASN A 64 -1.23 -10.37 -2.71
C ASN A 64 -0.14 -11.47 -2.66
N ALA A 65 0.95 -11.31 -3.42
CA ALA A 65 2.11 -12.19 -3.42
C ALA A 65 3.11 -11.87 -2.30
N LEU A 66 3.08 -10.66 -1.74
CA LEU A 66 3.89 -10.30 -0.57
C LEU A 66 3.43 -11.10 0.65
N ASP A 67 4.12 -12.19 0.95
CA ASP A 67 3.91 -13.03 2.14
C ASP A 67 3.64 -12.17 3.39
N PRO A 68 2.60 -12.46 4.20
CA PRO A 68 2.29 -11.69 5.41
C PRO A 68 3.48 -11.57 6.39
N ALA A 69 4.44 -12.50 6.36
CA ALA A 69 5.69 -12.40 7.13
C ALA A 69 6.67 -11.35 6.57
N THR A 70 6.64 -11.10 5.26
CA THR A 70 7.49 -10.13 4.55
C THR A 70 6.78 -8.80 4.26
N ALA A 71 5.44 -8.77 4.38
CA ALA A 71 4.56 -7.61 4.31
C ALA A 71 4.73 -6.64 5.49
N ARG A 72 5.91 -6.58 6.11
CA ARG A 72 6.32 -5.49 6.98
C ARG A 72 6.47 -4.23 6.15
N LEU A 73 5.33 -3.62 5.81
CA LEU A 73 4.97 -2.22 5.51
C LEU A 73 5.89 -1.14 6.11
N GLY A 74 7.22 -1.25 6.00
CA GLY A 74 8.18 -0.37 6.68
C GLY A 74 7.98 1.10 6.37
#